data_AF-A0A7V9ND14-F1
#
_entry.id   AF-A0A7V9ND14-F1
#
_cell.length_a   1.000
_cell.length_b   1.000
_cell.length_c   1.000
_cell.angle_alpha   90.00
_cell.angle_beta   90.00
_cell.angle_gamma   90.00
#
_symmetry.space_group_name_H-M   'P 1'
#
loop_
_entity.id
_entity.type
_entity.pdbx_description
1 polymer ?
#
loop_
_entity_poly.entity_id
_entity_poly.type
_entity_poly.pdbx_seq_one_letter_code
_entity_poly.pdbx_strand_id
1 'polypeptide(L)'
;MTEPRRVVYIIIDGMNTDALEQAIGSGDAPAFAFLRANSSYVRDSVAVFPTITPAATASLVTGEVPARHGIPGMCWYDREAQRFVNYGQSPRAAIVEGVSQIVRDFLENLNSVHLSPNVKTIHERLHEQGLTTASVNFMIFRGPFTHELQPNLLEKLFLNKHLPDSIPGPKEHYFADIVSGPTDACSDLLSVRGVAKRIRATDGWAACVTRELLEKKAAHMILFYLHENDHTSHTDGPASQVDNLIEADKHLAHVLDAFDSWEQAVEEVGWVLTADHSQSPISDDKERICDLSEVLDDFKQVTPDKGKEP
;
A
#
# COMPACT_ATOMS: atom_id res chain seq x y z
N MET A 1 -4.51 7.23 34.08
CA MET A 1 -5.08 6.91 32.75
C MET A 1 -4.49 5.58 32.34
N THR A 2 -5.31 4.62 31.93
CA THR A 2 -4.82 3.34 31.42
C THR A 2 -4.02 3.58 30.14
N GLU A 3 -2.94 2.85 29.94
CA GLU A 3 -2.16 2.93 28.70
C GLU A 3 -3.08 2.65 27.49
N PRO A 4 -3.03 3.48 26.43
CA PRO A 4 -3.85 3.25 25.25
C PRO A 4 -3.49 1.91 24.62
N ARG A 5 -4.52 1.14 24.26
CA ARG A 5 -4.36 -0.16 23.61
C ARG A 5 -3.70 0.03 22.24
N ARG A 6 -2.70 -0.79 21.93
CA ARG A 6 -2.02 -0.79 20.62
C ARG A 6 -2.92 -1.41 19.55
N VAL A 7 -2.73 -1.03 18.29
CA VAL A 7 -3.51 -1.54 17.15
C VAL A 7 -2.59 -1.96 16.00
N VAL A 8 -2.87 -3.09 15.39
CA VAL A 8 -2.35 -3.46 14.06
C VAL A 8 -3.45 -3.22 13.04
N TYR A 9 -3.20 -2.31 12.10
CA TYR A 9 -4.09 -2.01 11.00
C TYR A 9 -3.58 -2.69 9.73
N ILE A 10 -4.22 -3.79 9.36
CA ILE A 10 -3.85 -4.68 8.27
C ILE A 10 -4.63 -4.31 7.02
N ILE A 11 -3.93 -4.12 5.91
CA ILE A 11 -4.52 -3.88 4.61
C ILE A 11 -3.94 -4.91 3.63
N ILE A 12 -4.82 -5.71 3.01
CA ILE A 12 -4.45 -6.68 1.97
C ILE A 12 -4.94 -6.14 0.64
N ASP A 13 -4.01 -5.80 -0.26
CA ASP A 13 -4.34 -5.21 -1.55
C ASP A 13 -5.18 -6.16 -2.41
N GLY A 14 -6.25 -5.64 -3.00
CA GLY A 14 -7.08 -6.37 -3.96
C GLY A 14 -7.87 -7.55 -3.38
N MET A 15 -7.89 -7.73 -2.06
CA MET A 15 -8.52 -8.87 -1.39
C MET A 15 -10.03 -8.91 -1.66
N ASN A 16 -10.47 -9.95 -2.37
CA ASN A 16 -11.87 -10.26 -2.58
C ASN A 16 -12.48 -10.99 -1.38
N THR A 17 -13.68 -10.56 -0.95
CA THR A 17 -14.42 -11.16 0.17
C THR A 17 -14.70 -12.64 -0.05
N ASP A 18 -15.14 -13.05 -1.25
CA ASP A 18 -15.48 -14.44 -1.54
C ASP A 18 -14.22 -15.32 -1.57
N ALA A 19 -13.09 -14.80 -2.08
CA ALA A 19 -11.82 -15.50 -2.07
C ALA A 19 -11.29 -15.70 -0.64
N LEU A 20 -11.42 -14.68 0.23
CA LEU A 20 -11.09 -14.78 1.65
C LEU A 20 -11.94 -15.86 2.34
N GLU A 21 -13.24 -15.87 2.11
CA GLU A 21 -14.14 -16.88 2.69
C GLU A 21 -13.82 -18.29 2.18
N GLN A 22 -13.41 -18.43 0.92
CA GLN A 22 -12.95 -19.71 0.35
C GLN A 22 -11.63 -20.18 0.97
N ALA A 23 -10.64 -19.29 1.14
CA ALA A 23 -9.37 -19.62 1.79
C ALA A 23 -9.56 -20.06 3.25
N ILE A 24 -10.44 -19.37 4.00
CA ILE A 24 -10.83 -19.80 5.35
C ILE A 24 -11.56 -21.15 5.30
N GLY A 25 -12.47 -21.33 4.34
CA GLY A 25 -13.28 -22.53 4.17
C GLY A 25 -12.50 -23.79 3.75
N SER A 26 -11.33 -23.63 3.10
CA SER A 26 -10.45 -24.75 2.75
C SER A 26 -9.75 -25.35 3.97
N GLY A 27 -9.62 -24.57 5.05
CA GLY A 27 -8.85 -24.93 6.25
C GLY A 27 -7.38 -24.56 6.18
N ASP A 28 -6.91 -23.93 5.09
CA ASP A 28 -5.50 -23.59 4.87
C ASP A 28 -5.15 -22.15 5.27
N ALA A 29 -6.12 -21.36 5.72
CA ALA A 29 -5.92 -19.99 6.23
C ALA A 29 -6.29 -19.85 7.73
N PRO A 30 -5.52 -20.48 8.65
CA PRO A 30 -5.83 -20.51 10.07
C PRO A 30 -5.77 -19.14 10.75
N ALA A 31 -4.90 -18.22 10.34
CA ALA A 31 -4.80 -16.90 10.99
C ALA A 31 -6.02 -16.02 10.69
N PHE A 32 -6.49 -16.01 9.44
CA PHE A 32 -7.75 -15.37 9.06
C PHE A 32 -8.95 -16.02 9.73
N ALA A 33 -8.97 -17.36 9.79
CA ALA A 33 -10.03 -18.08 10.50
C ALA A 33 -10.08 -17.68 11.99
N PHE A 34 -8.91 -17.62 12.63
CA PHE A 34 -8.78 -17.21 14.03
C PHE A 34 -9.23 -15.76 14.26
N LEU A 35 -8.76 -14.79 13.45
CA LEU A 35 -9.19 -13.41 13.57
C LEU A 35 -10.70 -13.27 13.34
N ARG A 36 -11.27 -13.94 12.32
CA ARG A 36 -12.71 -13.93 12.04
C ARG A 36 -13.52 -14.46 13.22
N ALA A 37 -13.06 -15.52 13.88
CA ALA A 37 -13.75 -16.11 15.03
C ALA A 37 -13.70 -15.22 16.29
N ASN A 38 -12.68 -14.37 16.42
CA ASN A 38 -12.44 -13.53 17.59
C ASN A 38 -12.70 -12.03 17.34
N SER A 39 -13.35 -11.67 16.24
CA SER A 39 -13.62 -10.28 15.87
C SER A 39 -15.03 -10.07 15.32
N SER A 40 -15.40 -8.81 15.08
CA SER A 40 -16.60 -8.46 14.33
C SER A 40 -16.30 -8.50 12.83
N TYR A 41 -16.97 -9.37 12.10
CA TYR A 41 -16.81 -9.51 10.66
C TYR A 41 -17.90 -8.75 9.90
N VAL A 42 -17.49 -7.77 9.09
CA VAL A 42 -18.38 -7.02 8.19
C VAL A 42 -18.11 -7.47 6.76
N ARG A 43 -18.98 -8.33 6.25
CA ARG A 43 -18.85 -8.92 4.91
C ARG A 43 -19.02 -7.89 3.79
N ASP A 44 -20.02 -7.03 3.93
CA ASP A 44 -20.46 -6.10 2.88
C ASP A 44 -19.79 -4.72 3.01
N SER A 45 -18.47 -4.71 3.18
CA SER A 45 -17.68 -3.46 3.13
C SER A 45 -17.55 -2.99 1.68
N VAL A 46 -17.66 -1.67 1.46
CA VAL A 46 -17.68 -1.08 0.12
C VAL A 46 -16.45 -0.22 -0.08
N ALA A 47 -15.65 -0.53 -1.11
CA ALA A 47 -14.51 0.27 -1.51
C ALA A 47 -14.98 1.64 -2.04
N VAL A 48 -14.10 2.64 -1.92
CA VAL A 48 -14.36 3.98 -2.47
C VAL A 48 -14.41 3.94 -4.01
N PHE A 49 -15.05 4.93 -4.61
CA PHE A 49 -14.94 5.17 -6.06
C PHE A 49 -13.94 6.29 -6.36
N PRO A 50 -13.00 6.09 -7.31
CA PRO A 50 -12.75 4.85 -8.05
C PRO A 50 -12.04 3.79 -7.19
N THR A 51 -12.33 2.52 -7.48
CA THR A 51 -11.74 1.34 -6.80
C THR A 51 -10.33 1.08 -7.34
N ILE A 52 -9.40 1.98 -7.04
CA ILE A 52 -8.00 1.90 -7.49
C ILE A 52 -7.08 2.26 -6.33
N THR A 53 -5.96 1.55 -6.20
CA THR A 53 -5.07 1.58 -5.02
C THR A 53 -4.78 2.99 -4.50
N PRO A 54 -4.34 4.00 -5.28
CA PRO A 54 -3.98 5.29 -4.70
C PRO A 54 -5.16 6.07 -4.13
N ALA A 55 -6.34 5.93 -4.74
CA ALA A 55 -7.55 6.59 -4.26
C ALA A 55 -8.09 5.88 -3.00
N ALA A 56 -8.12 4.56 -3.02
CA ALA A 56 -8.59 3.74 -1.91
C ALA A 56 -7.67 3.82 -0.69
N THR A 57 -6.36 3.64 -0.87
CA THR A 57 -5.37 3.76 0.22
C THR A 57 -5.38 5.14 0.86
N ALA A 58 -5.50 6.21 0.08
CA ALA A 58 -5.66 7.56 0.61
C ALA A 58 -6.95 7.70 1.43
N SER A 59 -8.06 7.12 0.97
CA SER A 59 -9.32 7.11 1.71
C SER A 59 -9.19 6.35 3.03
N LEU A 60 -8.53 5.19 3.04
CA LEU A 60 -8.33 4.35 4.23
C LEU A 60 -7.57 5.07 5.35
N VAL A 61 -6.54 5.86 5.01
CA VAL A 61 -5.76 6.58 6.04
C VAL A 61 -6.26 7.98 6.34
N THR A 62 -7.14 8.56 5.53
CA THR A 62 -7.69 9.91 5.80
C THR A 62 -9.11 9.91 6.34
N GLY A 63 -9.87 8.83 6.10
CA GLY A 63 -11.30 8.77 6.34
C GLY A 63 -12.11 9.68 5.40
N GLU A 64 -11.52 10.08 4.27
CA GLU A 64 -12.12 11.01 3.31
C GLU A 64 -12.27 10.38 1.93
N VAL A 65 -13.10 10.98 1.06
CA VAL A 65 -13.28 10.53 -0.34
C VAL A 65 -12.29 11.24 -1.29
N PRO A 66 -12.06 10.73 -2.51
CA PRO A 66 -11.15 11.33 -3.50
C PRO A 66 -11.37 12.81 -3.77
N ALA A 67 -12.64 13.25 -3.79
CA ALA A 67 -12.98 14.67 -3.94
C ALA A 67 -12.44 15.58 -2.81
N ARG A 68 -12.11 15.02 -1.64
CA ARG A 68 -11.61 15.76 -0.47
C ARG A 68 -10.12 15.56 -0.26
N HIS A 69 -9.62 14.32 -0.34
CA HIS A 69 -8.18 14.05 -0.17
C HIS A 69 -7.36 14.34 -1.43
N GLY A 70 -7.99 14.50 -2.61
CA GLY A 70 -7.33 15.00 -3.83
C GLY A 70 -6.56 13.96 -4.64
N ILE A 71 -6.64 12.67 -4.29
CA ILE A 71 -5.99 11.58 -5.06
C ILE A 71 -7.04 10.87 -5.90
N PRO A 72 -7.15 11.16 -7.22
CA PRO A 72 -8.23 10.63 -8.05
C PRO A 72 -7.94 9.23 -8.60
N GLY A 73 -6.69 8.77 -8.60
CA GLY A 73 -6.30 7.46 -9.12
C GLY A 73 -4.81 7.34 -9.41
N MET A 74 -4.44 6.28 -10.13
CA MET A 74 -3.05 5.96 -10.48
C MET A 74 -2.43 6.88 -11.54
N CYS A 75 -3.25 7.38 -12.47
CA CYS A 75 -2.86 8.33 -13.49
C CYS A 75 -3.94 9.41 -13.63
N TRP A 76 -3.54 10.67 -13.71
CA TRP A 76 -4.47 11.78 -13.88
C TRP A 76 -3.75 12.98 -14.50
N TYR A 77 -4.53 13.93 -15.03
CA TYR A 77 -4.00 15.16 -15.60
C TYR A 77 -4.16 16.30 -14.60
N ASP A 78 -3.05 16.86 -14.15
CA ASP A 78 -3.03 18.06 -13.34
C ASP A 78 -3.24 19.28 -14.25
N ARG A 79 -4.40 19.93 -14.08
CA ARG A 79 -4.77 21.11 -14.86
C ARG A 79 -4.00 22.36 -14.42
N GLU A 80 -3.53 22.44 -13.19
CA GLU A 80 -2.76 23.58 -12.72
C GLU A 80 -1.32 23.48 -13.23
N ALA A 81 -0.69 22.31 -13.04
CA ALA A 81 0.66 22.04 -13.54
C ALA A 81 0.71 21.73 -15.05
N GLN A 82 -0.45 21.57 -15.70
CA GLN A 82 -0.59 21.25 -17.13
C GLN A 82 0.20 20.00 -17.56
N ARG A 83 0.25 18.98 -16.70
CA ARG A 83 0.99 17.73 -16.95
C ARG A 83 0.21 16.50 -16.51
N PHE A 84 0.61 15.35 -17.03
CA PHE A 84 0.20 14.08 -16.45
C PHE A 84 0.97 13.82 -15.15
N VAL A 85 0.28 13.16 -14.22
CA VAL A 85 0.81 12.62 -12.98
C VAL A 85 0.63 11.12 -13.03
N ASN A 86 1.69 10.37 -12.73
CA ASN A 86 1.69 8.93 -12.74
C ASN A 86 2.44 8.34 -11.55
N TYR A 87 1.78 7.41 -10.84
CA TYR A 87 2.34 6.73 -9.67
C TYR A 87 2.91 5.33 -9.96
N GLY A 88 3.07 4.95 -11.24
CA GLY A 88 3.71 3.70 -11.67
C GLY A 88 2.89 2.79 -12.58
N GLN A 89 1.78 3.24 -13.18
CA GLN A 89 0.82 2.36 -13.88
C GLN A 89 1.36 1.69 -15.16
N SER A 90 2.32 2.29 -15.88
CA SER A 90 2.70 1.76 -17.21
C SER A 90 4.10 2.16 -17.67
N PRO A 91 4.87 1.24 -18.29
CA PRO A 91 6.12 1.56 -18.97
C PRO A 91 5.97 2.62 -20.08
N ARG A 92 4.81 2.69 -20.76
CA ARG A 92 4.56 3.75 -21.76
C ARG A 92 4.48 5.13 -21.14
N ALA A 93 3.93 5.24 -19.94
CA ALA A 93 3.90 6.51 -19.23
C ALA A 93 5.28 6.92 -18.71
N ALA A 94 6.15 5.95 -18.38
CA ALA A 94 7.55 6.22 -18.06
C ALA A 94 8.34 6.80 -19.25
N ILE A 95 7.96 6.46 -20.50
CA ILE A 95 8.53 7.06 -21.71
C ILE A 95 8.07 8.51 -21.87
N VAL A 96 6.81 8.82 -21.53
CA VAL A 96 6.21 10.15 -21.65
C VAL A 96 6.76 11.10 -20.57
N GLU A 97 6.59 10.78 -19.29
CA GLU A 97 6.95 11.69 -18.19
C GLU A 97 8.43 11.62 -17.83
N GLY A 98 9.07 10.49 -18.11
CA GLY A 98 10.42 10.17 -17.63
C GLY A 98 10.38 9.51 -16.25
N VAL A 99 11.18 8.47 -16.09
CA VAL A 99 11.28 7.66 -14.86
C VAL A 99 11.53 8.51 -13.61
N SER A 100 12.27 9.61 -13.74
CA SER A 100 12.56 10.53 -12.64
C SER A 100 11.32 11.19 -12.05
N GLN A 101 10.40 11.63 -12.91
CA GLN A 101 9.19 12.32 -12.48
C GLN A 101 8.23 11.34 -11.80
N ILE A 102 8.11 10.12 -12.31
CA ILE A 102 7.29 9.07 -11.69
C ILE A 102 7.79 8.73 -10.29
N VAL A 103 9.12 8.59 -10.12
CA VAL A 103 9.71 8.31 -8.80
C VAL A 103 9.45 9.46 -7.84
N ARG A 104 9.61 10.72 -8.28
CA ARG A 104 9.29 11.90 -7.46
C ARG A 104 7.81 11.98 -7.14
N ASP A 105 6.95 11.75 -8.13
CA ASP A 105 5.50 11.79 -7.95
C ASP A 105 5.03 10.74 -6.94
N PHE A 106 5.60 9.54 -6.99
CA PHE A 106 5.25 8.46 -6.08
C PHE A 106 5.83 8.64 -4.68
N LEU A 107 7.14 8.90 -4.55
CA LEU A 107 7.81 8.95 -3.24
C LEU A 107 7.64 10.29 -2.52
N GLU A 108 7.51 11.40 -3.25
CA GLU A 108 7.44 12.75 -2.68
C GLU A 108 6.07 13.39 -2.89
N ASN A 109 5.69 13.67 -4.14
CA ASN A 109 4.55 14.55 -4.42
C ASN A 109 3.23 13.92 -4.00
N LEU A 110 3.07 12.60 -4.10
CA LEU A 110 1.88 11.89 -3.65
C LEU A 110 1.52 12.26 -2.20
N ASN A 111 2.52 12.27 -1.31
CA ASN A 111 2.32 12.54 0.11
C ASN A 111 2.43 14.03 0.46
N SER A 112 3.32 14.78 -0.21
CA SER A 112 3.64 16.17 0.14
C SER A 112 2.84 17.23 -0.62
N VAL A 113 2.34 16.91 -1.83
CA VAL A 113 1.76 17.89 -2.76
C VAL A 113 0.34 17.48 -3.19
N HIS A 114 0.18 16.29 -3.75
CA HIS A 114 -1.06 15.83 -4.36
C HIS A 114 -2.11 15.45 -3.32
N LEU A 115 -1.69 14.85 -2.19
CA LEU A 115 -2.59 14.62 -1.07
C LEU A 115 -2.93 15.96 -0.42
N SER A 116 -4.20 16.34 -0.43
CA SER A 116 -4.70 17.63 0.04
C SER A 116 -4.16 17.98 1.44
N PRO A 117 -3.55 19.16 1.64
CA PRO A 117 -3.05 19.59 2.96
C PRO A 117 -4.19 19.89 3.95
N ASN A 118 -5.43 20.01 3.45
CA ASN A 118 -6.62 20.25 4.28
C ASN A 118 -7.18 18.97 4.89
N VAL A 119 -6.60 17.81 4.59
CA VAL A 119 -7.02 16.50 5.11
C VAL A 119 -5.86 15.87 5.87
N LYS A 120 -6.08 15.53 7.13
CA LYS A 120 -5.08 14.84 7.94
C LYS A 120 -5.16 13.33 7.76
N THR A 121 -4.01 12.68 7.62
CA THR A 121 -3.90 11.23 7.74
C THR A 121 -4.13 10.79 9.19
N ILE A 122 -4.40 9.51 9.38
CA ILE A 122 -4.52 8.89 10.70
C ILE A 122 -3.21 9.00 11.48
N HIS A 123 -2.06 8.97 10.78
CA HIS A 123 -0.74 9.20 11.39
C HIS A 123 -0.64 10.59 12.01
N GLU A 124 -1.07 11.63 11.30
CA GLU A 124 -1.09 13.01 11.78
C GLU A 124 -2.08 13.19 12.93
N ARG A 125 -3.31 12.65 12.79
CA ARG A 125 -4.35 12.75 13.82
C ARG A 125 -3.96 12.07 15.13
N LEU A 126 -3.36 10.88 15.06
CA LEU A 126 -2.89 10.15 16.25
C LEU A 126 -1.71 10.87 16.91
N HIS A 127 -0.81 11.46 16.12
CA HIS A 127 0.29 12.26 16.67
C HIS A 127 -0.19 13.47 17.46
N GLU A 128 -1.21 14.18 16.99
CA GLU A 128 -1.81 15.31 17.72
C GLU A 128 -2.43 14.89 19.07
N GLN A 129 -2.75 13.61 19.22
CA GLN A 129 -3.24 13.02 20.47
C GLN A 129 -2.10 12.46 21.34
N GLY A 130 -0.84 12.67 20.96
CA GLY A 130 0.33 12.16 21.66
C GLY A 130 0.62 10.68 21.41
N LEU A 131 -0.01 10.08 20.38
CA LEU A 131 0.19 8.68 20.00
C LEU A 131 1.17 8.58 18.83
N THR A 132 1.93 7.49 18.83
CA THR A 132 2.95 7.21 17.80
C THR A 132 2.44 6.13 16.85
N THR A 133 2.80 6.24 15.57
CA THR A 133 2.38 5.27 14.56
C THR A 133 3.58 4.74 13.78
N ALA A 134 3.38 3.58 13.15
CA ALA A 134 4.28 2.96 12.20
C ALA A 134 3.55 2.71 10.88
N SER A 135 4.28 2.72 9.75
CA SER A 135 3.78 2.30 8.44
C SER A 135 4.81 1.40 7.76
N VAL A 136 4.34 0.25 7.26
CA VAL A 136 5.15 -0.75 6.59
C VAL A 136 4.57 -0.99 5.19
N ASN A 137 5.35 -0.67 4.15
CA ASN A 137 5.05 -0.81 2.72
C ASN A 137 3.81 -0.08 2.17
N PHE A 138 3.15 0.76 2.96
CA PHE A 138 1.97 1.48 2.52
C PHE A 138 2.32 2.75 1.75
N MET A 139 1.65 3.04 0.64
CA MET A 139 2.04 4.14 -0.25
C MET A 139 1.62 5.55 0.22
N ILE A 140 0.55 5.65 1.03
CA ILE A 140 0.09 6.93 1.61
C ILE A 140 0.55 7.00 3.07
N PHE A 141 1.75 7.48 3.27
CA PHE A 141 2.45 7.46 4.55
C PHE A 141 2.63 8.84 5.18
N ARG A 142 2.06 9.93 4.63
CA ARG A 142 2.24 11.28 5.18
C ARG A 142 2.00 11.29 6.70
N GLY A 143 3.00 11.75 7.43
CA GLY A 143 2.99 11.89 8.87
C GLY A 143 3.88 13.05 9.33
N PRO A 144 3.99 13.27 10.64
CA PRO A 144 4.57 14.47 11.23
C PRO A 144 6.10 14.44 11.33
N PHE A 145 6.75 13.34 10.93
CA PHE A 145 8.20 13.18 10.99
C PHE A 145 8.81 13.23 9.59
N THR A 146 10.05 13.69 9.50
CA THR A 146 10.85 13.69 8.26
C THR A 146 11.84 12.52 8.32
N HIS A 147 11.89 11.72 7.26
CA HIS A 147 12.78 10.58 7.11
C HIS A 147 13.76 10.81 5.98
N GLU A 148 15.05 10.68 6.26
CA GLU A 148 16.08 10.69 5.23
C GLU A 148 16.08 9.34 4.49
N LEU A 149 16.19 9.39 3.17
CA LEU A 149 16.25 8.19 2.36
C LEU A 149 17.65 7.58 2.43
N GLN A 150 17.72 6.26 2.63
CA GLN A 150 18.98 5.52 2.71
C GLN A 150 19.12 4.51 1.57
N PRO A 151 19.15 4.97 0.29
CA PRO A 151 19.16 4.06 -0.84
C PRO A 151 20.40 3.17 -0.85
N ASN A 152 20.22 1.92 -1.27
CA ASN A 152 21.32 0.96 -1.39
C ASN A 152 22.25 1.34 -2.57
N LEU A 153 23.40 0.65 -2.69
CA LEU A 153 24.43 1.01 -3.67
C LEU A 153 23.94 0.92 -5.13
N LEU A 154 22.99 0.03 -5.42
CA LEU A 154 22.41 -0.14 -6.75
C LEU A 154 21.44 1.00 -7.07
N GLU A 155 20.56 1.35 -6.14
CA GLU A 155 19.66 2.51 -6.22
C GLU A 155 20.44 3.81 -6.33
N LYS A 156 21.57 3.93 -5.61
CA LYS A 156 22.52 5.05 -5.74
C LYS A 156 23.18 5.14 -7.11
N LEU A 157 23.21 4.07 -7.90
CA LEU A 157 23.79 4.08 -9.25
C LEU A 157 22.76 4.46 -10.32
N PHE A 158 21.50 4.05 -10.15
CA PHE A 158 20.45 4.21 -11.18
C PHE A 158 19.40 5.28 -10.87
N LEU A 159 19.21 5.67 -9.60
CA LEU A 159 18.08 6.52 -9.14
C LEU A 159 18.52 7.74 -8.31
N ASN A 160 19.80 7.87 -7.96
CA ASN A 160 20.29 8.85 -6.98
C ASN A 160 20.06 10.33 -7.34
N LYS A 161 19.84 10.66 -8.61
CA LYS A 161 19.51 12.04 -9.03
C LYS A 161 18.01 12.33 -8.97
N HIS A 162 17.19 11.34 -8.65
CA HIS A 162 15.73 11.38 -8.77
C HIS A 162 14.99 11.03 -7.48
N LEU A 163 15.71 10.52 -6.48
CA LEU A 163 15.18 10.36 -5.13
C LEU A 163 15.19 11.73 -4.42
N PRO A 164 14.14 12.07 -3.66
CA PRO A 164 14.18 13.23 -2.79
C PRO A 164 15.21 13.00 -1.66
N ASP A 165 15.65 14.06 -0.98
CA ASP A 165 16.58 13.93 0.15
C ASP A 165 15.87 13.33 1.37
N SER A 166 14.60 13.69 1.55
CA SER A 166 13.76 13.21 2.65
C SER A 166 12.29 13.16 2.26
N ILE A 167 11.52 12.39 3.01
CA ILE A 167 10.07 12.26 2.84
C ILE A 167 9.36 12.38 4.18
N PRO A 168 8.10 12.86 4.21
CA PRO A 168 7.29 12.83 5.43
C PRO A 168 6.92 11.39 5.78
N GLY A 169 6.62 11.12 7.04
CA GLY A 169 6.26 9.79 7.51
C GLY A 169 5.76 9.73 8.94
N PRO A 170 5.22 8.57 9.37
CA PRO A 170 4.96 8.29 10.77
C PRO A 170 6.26 8.16 11.57
N LYS A 171 6.21 7.85 12.88
CA LYS A 171 7.43 7.73 13.69
C LYS A 171 8.35 6.63 13.18
N GLU A 172 7.76 5.49 12.85
CA GLU A 172 8.46 4.30 12.37
C GLU A 172 8.03 4.06 10.91
N HIS A 173 8.94 4.21 9.95
CA HIS A 173 8.58 4.15 8.54
C HIS A 173 9.47 3.17 7.79
N TYR A 174 8.83 2.22 7.10
CA TYR A 174 9.50 1.14 6.37
C TYR A 174 8.87 1.03 4.99
N PHE A 175 9.66 1.26 3.94
CA PHE A 175 9.15 1.24 2.58
C PHE A 175 10.21 0.76 1.57
N ALA A 176 9.97 -0.42 0.97
CA ALA A 176 10.67 -0.95 -0.21
C ALA A 176 12.22 -0.84 -0.20
N ASP A 177 12.88 -1.06 0.94
CA ASP A 177 14.34 -0.87 1.19
C ASP A 177 14.87 0.57 1.07
N ILE A 178 14.03 1.55 0.72
CA ILE A 178 14.48 2.94 0.49
C ILE A 178 14.42 3.74 1.80
N VAL A 179 13.44 3.39 2.64
CA VAL A 179 13.25 3.96 3.97
C VAL A 179 13.27 2.81 4.97
N SER A 180 14.23 2.84 5.86
CA SER A 180 14.33 1.94 7.00
C SER A 180 14.21 2.75 8.27
N GLY A 181 13.25 2.39 9.13
CA GLY A 181 13.23 2.87 10.50
C GLY A 181 14.43 2.33 11.31
N PRO A 182 14.50 2.61 12.63
CA PRO A 182 15.63 2.29 13.51
C PRO A 182 15.87 0.79 13.74
N THR A 183 15.13 -0.09 13.06
CA THR A 183 15.38 -1.52 13.14
C THR A 183 16.11 -2.04 11.91
N ASP A 184 17.12 -2.88 12.17
CA ASP A 184 17.83 -3.66 11.17
C ASP A 184 17.12 -4.99 10.83
N ALA A 185 15.91 -5.20 11.39
CA ALA A 185 15.11 -6.42 11.22
C ALA A 185 15.06 -6.84 9.76
N CYS A 186 15.40 -8.11 9.52
CA CYS A 186 15.00 -8.78 8.29
C CYS A 186 15.50 -8.14 6.98
N SER A 187 16.49 -7.26 7.05
CA SER A 187 17.18 -6.67 5.89
C SER A 187 17.69 -7.72 4.90
N ASP A 188 18.07 -8.91 5.40
CA ASP A 188 18.52 -10.02 4.57
C ASP A 188 17.41 -10.68 3.72
N LEU A 189 16.12 -10.59 4.10
CA LEU A 189 15.02 -11.21 3.35
C LEU A 189 14.86 -10.61 1.95
N LEU A 190 15.25 -9.35 1.77
CA LEU A 190 15.19 -8.66 0.49
C LEU A 190 16.45 -8.90 -0.37
N SER A 191 17.46 -9.62 0.14
CA SER A 191 18.69 -9.98 -0.55
C SER A 191 18.54 -11.18 -1.51
N VAL A 192 17.39 -11.30 -2.18
CA VAL A 192 17.08 -12.36 -3.14
C VAL A 192 17.33 -11.91 -4.59
N ARG A 193 17.86 -12.81 -5.43
CA ARG A 193 18.09 -12.52 -6.86
C ARG A 193 16.81 -12.69 -7.68
N GLY A 194 16.40 -11.62 -8.36
CA GLY A 194 15.31 -11.59 -9.35
C GLY A 194 14.11 -10.78 -8.88
N VAL A 195 13.56 -9.92 -9.75
CA VAL A 195 12.51 -8.94 -9.43
C VAL A 195 11.27 -9.61 -8.82
N ALA A 196 10.72 -10.63 -9.47
CA ALA A 196 9.54 -11.34 -8.97
C ALA A 196 9.76 -12.05 -7.61
N LYS A 197 11.01 -12.49 -7.32
CA LYS A 197 11.32 -13.08 -6.01
C LYS A 197 11.46 -12.01 -4.94
N ARG A 198 11.98 -10.83 -5.29
CA ARG A 198 12.07 -9.68 -4.38
C ARG A 198 10.68 -9.17 -4.01
N ILE A 199 9.78 -9.02 -4.99
CA ILE A 199 8.39 -8.61 -4.77
C ILE A 199 7.68 -9.59 -3.81
N ARG A 200 7.78 -10.91 -4.04
CA ARG A 200 7.25 -11.91 -3.08
C ARG A 200 7.90 -11.85 -1.70
N ALA A 201 9.17 -11.50 -1.62
CA ALA A 201 9.86 -11.35 -0.35
C ALA A 201 9.45 -10.08 0.40
N THR A 202 8.82 -9.10 -0.26
CA THR A 202 8.40 -7.82 0.32
C THR A 202 7.30 -8.00 1.37
N ASP A 203 6.31 -8.87 1.13
CA ASP A 203 5.26 -9.20 2.10
C ASP A 203 5.84 -9.96 3.32
N GLY A 204 6.77 -10.89 3.09
CA GLY A 204 7.49 -11.59 4.17
C GLY A 204 8.37 -10.66 5.01
N TRP A 205 9.04 -9.70 4.36
CA TRP A 205 9.78 -8.65 5.05
C TRP A 205 8.85 -7.74 5.86
N ALA A 206 7.72 -7.33 5.29
CA ALA A 206 6.74 -6.50 5.98
C ALA A 206 6.18 -7.19 7.23
N ALA A 207 5.90 -8.49 7.14
CA ALA A 207 5.49 -9.30 8.27
C ALA A 207 6.55 -9.34 9.37
N CYS A 208 7.82 -9.56 9.00
CA CYS A 208 8.90 -9.58 9.98
C CYS A 208 9.11 -8.21 10.67
N VAL A 209 9.14 -7.12 9.90
CA VAL A 209 9.25 -5.76 10.46
C VAL A 209 8.09 -5.49 11.41
N THR A 210 6.85 -5.83 11.01
CA THR A 210 5.65 -5.65 11.83
C THR A 210 5.73 -6.43 13.14
N ARG A 211 6.16 -7.70 13.08
CA ARG A 211 6.37 -8.55 14.25
C ARG A 211 7.35 -7.90 15.23
N GLU A 212 8.50 -7.43 14.75
CA GLU A 212 9.49 -6.82 15.62
C GLU A 212 9.01 -5.49 16.24
N LEU A 213 8.29 -4.67 15.47
CA LEU A 213 7.69 -3.44 15.98
C LEU A 213 6.67 -3.72 17.10
N LEU A 214 5.94 -4.84 17.02
CA LEU A 214 5.05 -5.32 18.08
C LEU A 214 5.84 -5.77 19.32
N GLU A 215 6.84 -6.64 19.16
CA GLU A 215 7.68 -7.14 20.25
C GLU A 215 8.37 -6.00 21.01
N LYS A 216 8.86 -4.98 20.28
CA LYS A 216 9.49 -3.78 20.84
C LYS A 216 8.49 -2.74 21.34
N LYS A 217 7.19 -2.93 21.12
CA LYS A 217 6.13 -1.95 21.45
C LYS A 217 6.42 -0.56 20.87
N ALA A 218 6.96 -0.51 19.64
CA ALA A 218 7.57 0.69 19.06
C ALA A 218 6.57 1.80 18.72
N ALA A 219 5.31 1.43 18.43
CA ALA A 219 4.23 2.33 18.06
C ALA A 219 2.89 1.93 18.71
N HIS A 220 1.97 2.90 18.81
CA HIS A 220 0.59 2.68 19.25
C HIS A 220 -0.30 2.12 18.13
N MET A 221 -0.01 2.46 16.88
CA MET A 221 -0.64 1.85 15.70
C MET A 221 0.43 1.43 14.72
N ILE A 222 0.37 0.20 14.21
CA ILE A 222 1.23 -0.27 13.12
C ILE A 222 0.34 -0.54 11.90
N LEU A 223 0.55 0.20 10.82
CA LEU A 223 -0.08 -0.08 9.54
C LEU A 223 0.78 -1.13 8.81
N PHE A 224 0.20 -2.33 8.62
CA PHE A 224 0.82 -3.48 7.99
C PHE A 224 0.11 -3.76 6.66
N TYR A 225 0.82 -3.53 5.55
CA TYR A 225 0.26 -3.69 4.21
C TYR A 225 0.92 -4.82 3.43
N LEU A 226 0.09 -5.65 2.79
CA LEU A 226 0.46 -6.80 1.97
C LEU A 226 -0.06 -6.57 0.55
N HIS A 227 0.85 -6.54 -0.44
CA HIS A 227 0.52 -6.14 -1.81
C HIS A 227 0.50 -7.29 -2.81
N GLU A 228 1.06 -8.47 -2.46
CA GLU A 228 1.32 -9.51 -3.45
C GLU A 228 0.04 -10.15 -4.00
N ASN A 229 -1.05 -10.12 -3.22
CA ASN A 229 -2.36 -10.61 -3.66
C ASN A 229 -2.85 -9.88 -4.91
N ASP A 230 -2.81 -8.54 -4.94
CA ASP A 230 -3.22 -7.76 -6.10
C ASP A 230 -2.28 -7.99 -7.30
N HIS A 231 -0.95 -7.95 -7.06
CA HIS A 231 0.07 -8.14 -8.08
C HIS A 231 -0.08 -9.48 -8.82
N THR A 232 -0.20 -10.57 -8.06
CA THR A 232 -0.33 -11.92 -8.64
C THR A 232 -1.64 -12.07 -9.37
N SER A 233 -2.73 -11.54 -8.82
CA SER A 233 -4.06 -11.69 -9.39
C SER A 233 -4.28 -10.82 -10.64
N HIS A 234 -3.50 -9.74 -10.82
CA HIS A 234 -3.41 -9.03 -12.08
C HIS A 234 -2.80 -9.87 -13.21
N THR A 235 -1.86 -10.76 -12.88
CA THR A 235 -1.15 -11.59 -13.85
C THR A 235 -1.90 -12.90 -14.13
N ASP A 236 -2.37 -13.56 -13.07
CA ASP A 236 -2.94 -14.91 -13.14
C ASP A 236 -4.49 -14.91 -13.10
N GLY A 237 -5.09 -13.73 -12.90
CA GLY A 237 -6.53 -13.52 -12.82
C GLY A 237 -7.09 -13.72 -11.40
N PRO A 238 -8.32 -13.22 -11.11
CA PRO A 238 -8.88 -13.23 -9.76
C PRO A 238 -9.11 -14.62 -9.14
N ALA A 239 -9.08 -15.69 -9.95
CA ALA A 239 -9.21 -17.05 -9.46
C ALA A 239 -7.99 -17.51 -8.63
N SER A 240 -6.81 -16.90 -8.83
CA SER A 240 -5.61 -17.20 -8.04
C SER A 240 -5.65 -16.62 -6.62
N GLN A 241 -6.60 -15.74 -6.32
CA GLN A 241 -6.68 -15.07 -5.02
C GLN A 241 -6.80 -16.03 -3.84
N VAL A 242 -7.43 -17.20 -4.00
CA VAL A 242 -7.53 -18.17 -2.89
C VAL A 242 -6.14 -18.61 -2.43
N ASP A 243 -5.29 -19.02 -3.37
CA ASP A 243 -3.92 -19.44 -3.06
C ASP A 243 -3.05 -18.26 -2.58
N ASN A 244 -3.23 -17.08 -3.17
CA ASN A 244 -2.50 -15.88 -2.75
C ASN A 244 -2.86 -15.46 -1.31
N LEU A 245 -4.13 -15.57 -0.93
CA LEU A 245 -4.59 -15.28 0.43
C LEU A 245 -4.10 -16.34 1.42
N ILE A 246 -3.96 -17.61 1.02
CA ILE A 246 -3.30 -18.63 1.86
C ILE A 246 -1.83 -18.25 2.13
N GLU A 247 -1.11 -17.70 1.15
CA GLU A 247 0.25 -17.19 1.40
C GLU A 247 0.24 -15.94 2.32
N ALA A 248 -0.70 -15.00 2.11
CA ALA A 248 -0.87 -13.84 2.98
C ALA A 248 -1.21 -14.25 4.44
N ASP A 249 -1.97 -15.33 4.63
CA ASP A 249 -2.29 -15.89 5.94
C ASP A 249 -1.03 -16.30 6.71
N LYS A 250 -0.02 -16.86 6.04
CA LYS A 250 1.27 -17.23 6.67
C LYS A 250 2.01 -16.02 7.20
N HIS A 251 1.94 -14.89 6.48
CA HIS A 251 2.51 -13.63 6.92
C HIS A 251 1.77 -13.07 8.14
N LEU A 252 0.43 -13.16 8.14
CA LEU A 252 -0.37 -12.79 9.30
C LEU A 252 -0.10 -13.69 10.52
N ALA A 253 -0.02 -15.00 10.33
CA ALA A 253 0.34 -15.97 11.36
C ALA A 253 1.71 -15.62 11.99
N HIS A 254 2.71 -15.32 11.16
CA HIS A 254 4.03 -14.92 11.62
C HIS A 254 4.01 -13.66 12.51
N VAL A 255 3.11 -12.71 12.24
CA VAL A 255 2.91 -11.50 13.03
C VAL A 255 2.16 -11.81 14.34
N LEU A 256 1.14 -12.67 14.31
CA LEU A 256 0.45 -13.14 15.52
C LEU A 256 1.38 -13.91 16.46
N ASP A 257 2.37 -14.63 15.91
CA ASP A 257 3.41 -15.34 16.66
C ASP A 257 4.42 -14.41 17.37
N ALA A 258 4.20 -13.09 17.35
CA ALA A 258 4.88 -12.13 18.24
C ALA A 258 4.51 -12.33 19.73
N PHE A 259 3.44 -13.07 20.00
CA PHE A 259 2.90 -13.35 21.34
C PHE A 259 3.03 -14.84 21.68
N ASP A 260 2.88 -15.19 22.96
CA ASP A 260 2.96 -16.60 23.39
C ASP A 260 1.77 -17.42 22.87
N SER A 261 0.62 -16.77 22.61
CA SER A 261 -0.51 -17.34 21.90
C SER A 261 -1.29 -16.29 21.11
N TRP A 262 -2.07 -16.73 20.12
CA TRP A 262 -2.92 -15.83 19.35
C TRP A 262 -4.07 -15.24 20.19
N GLU A 263 -4.54 -15.96 21.23
CA GLU A 263 -5.49 -15.44 22.21
C GLU A 263 -4.92 -14.25 22.99
N GLN A 264 -3.66 -14.35 23.42
CA GLN A 264 -2.96 -13.23 24.04
C GLN A 264 -2.85 -12.04 23.06
N ALA A 265 -2.54 -12.32 21.79
CA ALA A 265 -2.41 -11.29 20.77
C ALA A 265 -3.69 -10.45 20.61
N VAL A 266 -4.87 -11.09 20.57
CA VAL A 266 -6.17 -10.40 20.47
C VAL A 266 -6.71 -9.88 21.79
N GLU A 267 -6.12 -10.26 22.93
CA GLU A 267 -6.42 -9.65 24.24
C GLU A 267 -5.64 -8.34 24.43
N GLU A 268 -4.35 -8.34 24.11
CA GLU A 268 -3.44 -7.21 24.35
C GLU A 268 -3.47 -6.14 23.24
N VAL A 269 -3.71 -6.54 21.99
CA VAL A 269 -3.62 -5.66 20.81
C VAL A 269 -4.91 -5.70 20.01
N GLY A 270 -5.34 -4.54 19.50
CA GLY A 270 -6.48 -4.44 18.60
C GLY A 270 -6.07 -4.80 17.17
N TRP A 271 -6.90 -5.51 16.45
CA TRP A 271 -6.63 -5.94 15.08
C TRP A 271 -7.74 -5.45 14.16
N VAL A 272 -7.37 -4.71 13.11
CA VAL A 272 -8.30 -4.22 12.09
C VAL A 272 -7.78 -4.72 10.76
N LEU A 273 -8.56 -5.52 10.04
CA LEU A 273 -8.18 -6.06 8.73
C LEU A 273 -9.19 -5.59 7.67
N THR A 274 -8.69 -5.06 6.56
CA THR A 274 -9.50 -4.63 5.42
C THR A 274 -8.75 -4.81 4.10
N ALA A 275 -9.44 -4.53 3.00
CA ALA A 275 -8.88 -4.32 1.67
C ALA A 275 -9.08 -2.87 1.22
N ASP A 276 -8.34 -2.45 0.20
CA ASP A 276 -8.51 -1.19 -0.50
C ASP A 276 -9.52 -1.31 -1.65
N HIS A 277 -9.49 -2.42 -2.39
CA HIS A 277 -10.46 -2.82 -3.38
C HIS A 277 -10.48 -4.32 -3.59
N SER A 278 -11.26 -4.77 -4.57
CA SER A 278 -11.27 -6.14 -5.08
C SER A 278 -10.97 -6.15 -6.57
N GLN A 279 -11.03 -7.31 -7.21
CA GLN A 279 -10.76 -7.47 -8.62
C GLN A 279 -11.89 -8.23 -9.31
N SER A 280 -11.93 -8.12 -10.64
CA SER A 280 -12.90 -8.79 -11.49
C SER A 280 -12.22 -9.33 -12.73
N PRO A 281 -12.71 -10.45 -13.30
CA PRO A 281 -12.14 -11.01 -14.50
C PRO A 281 -12.31 -10.01 -15.66
N ILE A 282 -11.23 -9.75 -16.37
CA ILE A 282 -11.21 -8.98 -17.61
C ILE A 282 -11.00 -9.92 -18.79
N SER A 283 -11.35 -9.47 -20.00
CA SER A 283 -11.26 -10.27 -21.21
C SER A 283 -10.47 -9.50 -22.27
N ASP A 284 -9.58 -10.21 -22.97
CA ASP A 284 -8.87 -9.69 -24.14
C ASP A 284 -9.72 -9.73 -25.42
N ASP A 285 -10.99 -10.11 -25.31
CA ASP A 285 -11.96 -10.05 -26.39
C ASP A 285 -12.17 -8.60 -26.82
N LYS A 286 -11.78 -8.30 -28.07
CA LYS A 286 -11.89 -6.96 -28.65
C LYS A 286 -13.31 -6.42 -28.64
N GLU A 287 -14.33 -7.27 -28.70
CA GLU A 287 -15.74 -6.84 -28.62
C GLU A 287 -16.11 -6.30 -27.22
N ARG A 288 -15.30 -6.60 -26.21
CA ARG A 288 -15.47 -6.14 -24.82
C ARG A 288 -14.52 -5.01 -24.44
N ILE A 289 -13.68 -4.56 -25.38
CA ILE A 289 -12.73 -3.48 -25.19
C ILE A 289 -13.22 -2.26 -25.96
N CYS A 290 -13.40 -1.15 -25.24
CA CYS A 290 -13.69 0.15 -25.85
C CYS A 290 -12.37 0.89 -26.08
N ASP A 291 -11.88 0.93 -27.32
CA ASP A 291 -10.72 1.74 -27.68
C ASP A 291 -11.13 3.20 -27.83
N LEU A 292 -10.84 4.00 -26.80
CA LEU A 292 -11.17 5.43 -26.81
C LEU A 292 -10.43 6.21 -27.90
N SER A 293 -9.29 5.74 -28.40
CA SER A 293 -8.59 6.39 -29.52
C SER A 293 -9.35 6.24 -30.84
N GLU A 294 -10.06 5.13 -31.03
CA GLU A 294 -10.95 4.93 -32.18
C GLU A 294 -12.26 5.70 -32.00
N VAL A 295 -12.85 5.68 -30.80
CA VAL A 295 -14.12 6.38 -30.50
C VAL A 295 -13.99 7.91 -30.61
N LEU A 296 -12.79 8.44 -30.37
CA LEU A 296 -12.51 9.88 -30.34
C LEU A 296 -11.59 10.32 -31.49
N ASP A 297 -11.60 9.61 -32.62
CA ASP A 297 -10.77 9.90 -33.80
C ASP A 297 -11.10 11.26 -34.46
N ASP A 298 -12.36 11.69 -34.40
CA ASP A 298 -12.82 13.00 -34.87
C ASP A 298 -12.32 14.18 -34.00
N PHE A 299 -11.82 13.90 -32.79
CA PHE A 299 -11.29 14.93 -31.89
C PHE A 299 -9.79 15.14 -32.13
N LYS A 300 -9.33 16.37 -31.89
CA LYS A 300 -7.89 16.64 -31.84
C LYS A 300 -7.28 15.86 -30.67
N GLN A 301 -6.58 14.78 -31.00
CA GLN A 301 -5.81 14.00 -30.04
C GLN A 301 -4.53 14.76 -29.69
N VAL A 302 -4.32 14.99 -28.39
CA VAL A 302 -3.09 15.61 -27.89
C VAL A 302 -2.23 14.50 -27.32
N THR A 303 -1.03 14.34 -27.88
CA THR A 303 -0.05 13.43 -27.30
C THR A 303 0.46 14.03 -25.99
N PRO A 304 0.42 13.30 -24.88
CA PRO A 304 1.07 13.71 -23.64
C PRO A 304 2.52 14.11 -23.90
N ASP A 305 2.92 15.32 -23.52
CA ASP A 305 4.33 15.74 -23.48
C ASP A 305 4.79 15.85 -22.02
N LYS A 306 6.11 15.94 -21.83
CA LYS A 306 6.66 16.42 -20.57
C LYS A 306 6.24 17.87 -20.47
N GLY A 307 5.17 18.17 -19.73
CA GLY A 307 4.75 19.54 -19.46
C GLY A 307 5.93 20.39 -19.00
N LYS A 308 5.79 21.72 -19.00
CA LYS A 308 6.84 22.60 -18.50
C LYS A 308 7.14 22.25 -17.03
N GLU A 309 8.38 21.90 -16.72
CA GLU A 309 8.82 21.76 -15.32
C GLU A 309 8.49 23.05 -14.55
N PRO A 310 7.92 22.98 -13.33
CA PRO A 310 7.71 24.15 -12.49
C PRO A 310 9.04 24.83 -12.12
#